data_AF-A0A256BLV4-F1
#
_entry.id   AF-A0A256BLV4-F1
#
_cell.length_a   1.000
_cell.length_b   1.000
_cell.length_c   1.000
_cell.angle_alpha   90.00
_cell.angle_beta   90.00
_cell.angle_gamma   90.00
#
_symmetry.space_group_name_H-M   'P 1'
#
loop_
_entity.id
_entity.type
_entity.pdbx_description
1 polymer ?
#
loop_
_entity_poly.entity_id
_entity_poly.type
_entity_poly.pdbx_seq_one_letter_code
_entity_poly.pdbx_strand_id
1 'polypeptide(L)'
;MMPMLSFAETQSKQLVQEDIPEEVLRAEIYTDARSPIDGKQLSAAEYTELMEKLRSLDGIPPEDFVSPKVREVIGLLKLRKFLRQFIPFIP
;
A
#
# COMPACT_ATOMS: atom_id res chain seq x y z
N MET A 1 -30.42 41.55 37.81
CA MET A 1 -29.40 40.54 38.18
C MET A 1 -29.11 39.70 36.93
N MET A 2 -27.88 39.80 36.43
CA MET A 2 -27.20 38.82 35.57
C MET A 2 -25.92 38.46 36.35
N PRO A 3 -25.29 37.27 36.22
CA PRO A 3 -25.01 36.62 34.94
C PRO A 3 -24.89 35.07 34.97
N MET A 4 -24.40 34.50 33.86
CA MET A 4 -23.62 33.25 33.76
C MET A 4 -24.39 31.90 33.82
N LEU A 5 -24.23 30.92 32.94
CA LEU A 5 -23.22 30.61 31.91
C LEU A 5 -23.85 29.73 30.82
N SER A 6 -23.69 30.17 29.58
CA SER A 6 -23.79 29.39 28.35
C SER A 6 -22.56 28.48 28.24
N PHE A 7 -22.59 27.26 28.76
CA PHE A 7 -21.58 26.23 28.50
C PHE A 7 -22.16 24.84 28.72
N ALA A 8 -22.71 24.22 27.67
CA ALA A 8 -22.77 22.76 27.51
C ALA A 8 -23.26 22.39 26.09
N GLU A 9 -22.66 23.00 25.07
CA GLU A 9 -22.86 22.61 23.67
C GLU A 9 -21.94 21.45 23.26
N THR A 10 -21.34 20.75 24.22
CA THR A 10 -20.30 19.74 23.94
C THR A 10 -20.30 18.64 25.00
N GLN A 11 -21.30 17.76 24.99
CA GLN A 11 -21.05 16.36 25.30
C GLN A 11 -22.24 15.48 24.95
N SER A 12 -21.91 14.36 24.30
CA SER A 12 -22.77 13.21 24.03
C SER A 12 -23.85 13.36 22.96
N LYS A 13 -23.40 13.68 21.74
CA LYS A 13 -23.89 12.97 20.55
C LYS A 13 -23.49 11.47 20.65
N GLN A 14 -23.96 10.80 21.71
CA GLN A 14 -23.81 9.38 22.03
C GLN A 14 -25.21 8.80 22.26
N LEU A 15 -26.10 9.03 21.30
CA LEU A 15 -27.43 8.40 21.20
C LEU A 15 -27.67 8.44 19.69
N VAL A 16 -27.28 7.47 18.87
CA VAL A 16 -27.62 6.05 18.92
C VAL A 16 -26.53 5.36 18.10
N GLN A 17 -25.64 4.59 18.75
CA GLN A 17 -25.05 3.45 18.05
C GLN A 17 -26.24 2.55 17.74
N GLU A 18 -26.67 2.50 16.48
CA GLU A 18 -27.47 1.35 16.05
C GLU A 18 -26.62 0.14 16.37
N ASP A 19 -27.11 -0.68 17.29
CA ASP A 19 -26.49 -1.92 17.73
C ASP A 19 -26.59 -2.88 16.54
N ILE A 20 -25.70 -2.69 15.56
CA ILE A 20 -25.59 -3.58 14.40
C ILE A 20 -25.14 -4.92 15.00
N PRO A 21 -25.94 -6.00 14.85
CA PRO A 21 -25.60 -7.27 15.46
C PRO A 21 -24.21 -7.71 15.00
N GLU A 22 -23.41 -8.29 15.89
CA GLU A 22 -22.08 -8.79 15.53
C GLU A 22 -22.15 -9.83 14.40
N GLU A 23 -23.28 -10.51 14.25
CA GLU A 23 -23.56 -11.45 13.16
C GLU A 23 -23.70 -10.74 11.81
N VAL A 24 -24.18 -9.49 11.77
CA VAL A 24 -24.21 -8.66 10.56
C VAL A 24 -22.81 -8.18 10.21
N LEU A 25 -22.03 -7.73 11.20
CA LEU A 25 -20.61 -7.35 11.00
C LEU A 25 -19.73 -8.55 10.60
N ARG A 26 -20.09 -9.77 11.03
CA ARG A 26 -19.43 -11.03 10.60
C ARG A 26 -19.92 -11.51 9.22
N ALA A 27 -21.14 -11.16 8.83
CA ALA A 27 -21.71 -11.45 7.52
C ALA A 27 -21.40 -10.37 6.48
N GLU A 28 -20.87 -9.22 6.88
CA GLU A 28 -20.13 -8.29 6.03
C GLU A 28 -18.89 -9.03 5.50
N ILE A 29 -19.09 -9.78 4.42
CA ILE A 29 -18.01 -10.24 3.57
C ILE A 29 -17.33 -8.96 3.10
N TYR A 30 -16.10 -8.70 3.53
CA TYR A 30 -15.26 -7.66 2.95
C TYR A 30 -15.03 -7.99 1.47
N THR A 31 -16.00 -7.64 0.63
CA THR A 31 -15.95 -7.78 -0.83
C THR A 31 -15.01 -6.77 -1.45
N ASP A 32 -14.62 -5.74 -0.68
CA ASP A 32 -13.61 -4.77 -1.06
C ASP A 32 -12.23 -5.36 -0.83
N ALA A 33 -11.64 -5.88 -1.91
CA ALA A 33 -10.25 -6.25 -1.92
C ALA A 33 -9.41 -5.00 -1.63
N ARG A 34 -8.54 -5.05 -0.62
CA ARG A 34 -7.62 -3.93 -0.40
C ARG A 34 -6.56 -3.90 -1.49
N SER A 35 -6.21 -2.70 -1.97
CA SER A 35 -5.07 -2.53 -2.88
C SER A 35 -3.81 -3.16 -2.28
N PRO A 36 -3.12 -4.09 -2.96
CA PRO A 36 -1.86 -4.65 -2.47
C PRO A 36 -0.72 -3.63 -2.36
N ILE A 37 -0.90 -2.45 -2.96
CA ILE A 37 0.10 -1.39 -3.04
C ILE A 37 -0.12 -0.36 -1.92
N ASP A 38 -1.38 0.09 -1.76
CA ASP A 38 -1.72 1.23 -0.89
C ASP A 38 -2.60 0.87 0.31
N GLY A 39 -3.17 -0.34 0.36
CA GLY A 39 -4.10 -0.77 1.41
C GLY A 39 -5.47 -0.09 1.39
N LYS A 40 -5.75 0.76 0.40
CA LYS A 40 -7.05 1.42 0.19
C LYS A 40 -8.12 0.38 -0.14
N GLN A 41 -9.35 0.63 0.32
CA GLN A 41 -10.53 -0.16 -0.07
C GLN A 41 -10.74 0.00 -1.57
N LEU A 42 -10.96 -1.13 -2.25
CA LEU A 42 -11.05 -1.19 -3.70
C LEU A 42 -12.16 -2.18 -4.05
N SER A 43 -13.02 -1.81 -5.01
CA SER A 43 -14.09 -2.70 -5.46
C SER A 43 -13.51 -3.92 -6.19
N ALA A 44 -14.24 -5.04 -6.22
CA ALA A 44 -13.81 -6.26 -6.93
C ALA A 44 -13.48 -6.02 -8.42
N ALA A 45 -14.21 -5.13 -9.08
CA ALA A 45 -13.94 -4.74 -10.47
C ALA A 45 -12.61 -3.98 -10.60
N GLU A 46 -12.42 -2.97 -9.75
CA GLU A 46 -11.20 -2.16 -9.73
C GLU A 46 -9.97 -3.02 -9.38
N TYR A 47 -10.15 -4.04 -8.52
CA TYR A 47 -9.07 -4.94 -8.12
C TYR A 47 -8.63 -5.81 -9.29
N THR A 48 -9.60 -6.30 -10.07
CA THR A 48 -9.33 -7.11 -11.27
C THR A 48 -8.54 -6.30 -12.28
N GLU A 49 -8.94 -5.06 -12.54
CA GLU A 49 -8.20 -4.15 -13.43
C GLU A 49 -6.79 -3.84 -12.92
N LEU A 50 -6.63 -3.64 -11.60
CA LEU A 50 -5.32 -3.40 -10.99
C LEU A 50 -4.41 -4.63 -11.15
N MET A 51 -4.93 -5.83 -10.94
CA MET A 51 -4.19 -7.07 -11.11
C MET A 51 -3.79 -7.31 -12.57
N GLU A 52 -4.66 -6.98 -13.53
CA GLU A 52 -4.32 -7.06 -14.96
C GLU A 52 -3.16 -6.11 -15.31
N LYS A 53 -3.18 -4.88 -14.79
CA LYS A 53 -2.09 -3.91 -14.95
C LYS A 53 -0.80 -4.43 -14.33
N LEU A 54 -0.83 -4.98 -13.13
CA LEU A 54 0.37 -5.52 -12.47
C LEU A 54 0.92 -6.75 -13.21
N ARG A 55 0.06 -7.65 -13.67
CA ARG A 55 0.47 -8.82 -14.47
C ARG A 55 1.16 -8.41 -15.76
N SER A 56 0.76 -7.29 -16.37
CA SER A 56 1.45 -6.77 -17.56
C SER A 56 2.89 -6.33 -17.28
N LEU A 57 3.20 -5.99 -16.02
CA LEU A 57 4.52 -5.58 -15.57
C LEU A 57 5.43 -6.75 -15.16
N ASP A 58 4.88 -7.96 -14.92
CA ASP A 58 5.66 -9.14 -14.49
C ASP A 58 6.71 -9.57 -15.53
N GLY A 59 6.51 -9.23 -16.81
CA GLY A 59 7.46 -9.52 -17.89
C GLY A 59 8.60 -8.52 -18.01
N ILE A 60 8.55 -7.41 -17.27
CA ILE A 60 9.54 -6.34 -17.33
C ILE A 60 10.61 -6.60 -16.27
N PRO A 61 11.90 -6.69 -16.63
CA PRO A 61 12.95 -6.91 -15.64
C PRO A 61 13.00 -5.73 -14.65
N PRO A 62 13.27 -5.98 -13.35
CA PRO A 62 13.27 -4.95 -12.31
C PRO A 62 14.26 -3.79 -12.60
N GLU A 63 15.28 -4.05 -13.41
CA GLU A 63 16.30 -3.09 -13.86
C GLU A 63 15.74 -2.04 -14.84
N ASP A 64 14.55 -2.26 -15.39
CA ASP A 64 13.85 -1.32 -16.27
C ASP A 64 13.05 -0.26 -15.53
N PHE A 65 12.74 -0.49 -14.25
CA PHE A 65 12.02 0.46 -13.41
C PHE A 65 12.93 1.53 -12.80
N VAL A 66 14.24 1.43 -12.99
CA VAL A 66 15.22 2.40 -12.48
C VAL A 66 15.70 3.35 -13.58
N SER A 67 16.20 4.51 -13.19
CA SER A 67 16.77 5.46 -14.15
C SER A 67 17.97 4.83 -14.89
N PRO A 68 18.24 5.23 -16.16
CA PRO A 68 19.34 4.67 -16.95
C PRO A 68 20.69 4.75 -16.23
N LYS A 69 20.91 5.82 -15.45
CA LYS A 69 22.14 5.99 -14.67
C LYS A 69 22.28 4.96 -13.56
N VAL A 70 21.19 4.66 -12.85
CA VAL A 70 21.20 3.63 -11.79
C VAL A 70 21.43 2.26 -12.38
N ARG A 71 20.80 1.94 -13.52
CA ARG A 71 21.03 0.68 -14.24
C ARG A 71 22.50 0.48 -14.62
N GLU A 72 23.14 1.51 -15.17
CA GLU A 72 24.56 1.48 -15.52
C GLU A 72 25.43 1.17 -14.29
N VAL A 73 25.18 1.86 -13.17
CA VAL A 73 25.90 1.65 -11.91
C VAL A 73 25.71 0.21 -11.40
N ILE A 74 24.48 -0.33 -11.44
CA ILE A 74 24.21 -1.73 -11.07
C ILE A 74 25.02 -2.69 -11.94
N GLY A 75 25.09 -2.45 -13.26
CA GLY A 75 25.90 -3.23 -14.18
C GLY A 75 27.38 -3.23 -13.83
N LEU A 76 27.95 -2.06 -13.51
CA LEU A 76 29.35 -1.91 -13.08
C LEU A 76 29.62 -2.64 -11.76
N LEU A 77 28.69 -2.60 -10.81
CA LEU A 77 28.81 -3.32 -9.53
C LEU A 77 28.76 -4.84 -9.74
N LYS A 78 27.86 -5.34 -10.60
CA LYS A 78 27.80 -6.77 -10.95
C LYS A 78 29.10 -7.22 -11.62
N LEU A 79 29.64 -6.43 -12.54
CA LEU A 79 30.92 -6.71 -13.20
C LEU A 79 32.08 -6.71 -12.20
N ARG A 80 32.15 -5.72 -11.31
CA ARG A 80 33.16 -5.67 -10.24
C ARG A 80 33.10 -6.90 -9.34
N LYS A 81 31.89 -7.31 -8.94
CA LYS A 81 31.68 -8.53 -8.14
C LYS A 81 32.14 -9.78 -8.88
N PHE A 82 31.80 -9.88 -10.17
CA PHE A 82 32.23 -10.99 -11.03
C PHE A 82 33.76 -11.07 -11.13
N LEU A 83 34.43 -9.96 -11.44
CA LEU A 83 35.90 -9.92 -11.52
C LEU A 83 36.57 -10.32 -10.20
N ARG A 84 36.05 -9.83 -9.06
CA ARG A 84 36.56 -10.21 -7.73
C ARG A 84 36.35 -11.70 -7.42
N GLN A 85 35.28 -12.31 -7.94
CA GLN A 85 35.00 -13.73 -7.74
C GLN A 85 36.00 -14.62 -8.50
N PHE A 86 36.36 -14.26 -9.73
CA PHE A 86 37.21 -15.08 -10.59
C PHE A 86 38.70 -14.73 -10.51
N ILE A 87 39.04 -13.51 -10.09
CA ILE A 87 40.40 -13.02 -10.01
C ILE A 87 40.67 -12.58 -8.56
N PRO A 88 41.00 -13.52 -7.65
CA PRO A 88 41.17 -13.24 -6.22
C PRO A 88 42.44 -12.43 -5.88
N PHE A 89 43.13 -11.88 -6.87
CA PHE A 89 44.39 -11.14 -6.72
C PHE A 89 44.33 -9.70 -7.27
N ILE A 90 43.12 -9.19 -7.55
CA ILE A 90 42.95 -7.75 -7.81
C ILE A 90 43.06 -7.02 -6.46
N PRO A 91 44.00 -6.05 -6.32
CA PRO A 91 44.14 -5.26 -5.10
C PRO A 91 42.87 -4.44 -4.79
#